data_AF-A0A349WHX1-F1
#
_entry.id   AF-A0A349WHX1-F1
#
_cell.length_a   1.000
_cell.length_b   1.000
_cell.length_c   1.000
_cell.angle_alpha   90.00
_cell.angle_beta   90.00
_cell.angle_gamma   90.00
#
_symmetry.space_group_name_H-M   'P 1'
#
loop_
_entity.id
_entity.type
_entity.pdbx_description
1 polymer ?
#
loop_
_entity_poly.entity_id
_entity_poly.type
_entity_poly.pdbx_seq_one_letter_code
_entity_poly.pdbx_strand_id
1 'polypeptide(L)'
;GWIGDYVDANTFLHLWRTGEGNNLTGWSNQEYDRALNLAEQSLNPAERFIHFQNCEDLLAEEIPILPLYFYVQVSLRHPSV
;
A
#
# COMPACT_ATOMS: atom_id res chain seq x y z
N GLY A 1 3.94 -11.75 0.21
CA GLY A 1 2.93 -10.98 0.95
C GLY A 1 3.64 -9.86 1.69
N TRP A 2 2.92 -8.81 2.07
CA TRP A 2 3.47 -7.66 2.79
C TRP A 2 2.78 -7.54 4.17
N ILE A 3 3.54 -7.15 5.19
CA ILE A 3 3.03 -6.83 6.52
C ILE A 3 3.36 -5.36 6.75
N GLY A 4 2.38 -4.57 7.18
CA GLY A 4 2.58 -3.14 7.37
C GLY A 4 3.62 -2.82 8.44
N ASP A 5 4.55 -1.93 8.10
CA ASP A 5 5.64 -1.49 8.99
C ASP A 5 5.15 -0.50 10.05
N TYR A 6 4.05 0.22 9.76
CA TYR A 6 3.39 1.19 10.62
C TYR A 6 1.89 1.27 10.31
N VAL A 7 1.09 1.84 11.22
CA VAL A 7 -0.38 1.83 11.14
C VAL A 7 -0.90 2.94 10.22
N ASP A 8 -0.61 2.82 8.92
CA ASP A 8 -1.04 3.76 7.90
C ASP A 8 -1.05 3.11 6.51
N ALA A 9 -2.02 3.46 5.65
CA ALA A 9 -2.15 2.90 4.30
C ALA A 9 -0.87 3.08 3.45
N ASN A 10 -0.08 4.13 3.72
CA ASN A 10 1.15 4.40 2.99
C ASN A 10 2.16 3.25 3.05
N THR A 11 2.20 2.45 4.13
CA THR A 11 3.10 1.29 4.20
C THR A 11 2.84 0.26 3.10
N PHE A 12 1.62 0.21 2.56
CA PHE A 12 1.26 -0.68 1.45
C PHE A 12 1.31 0.05 0.10
N LEU A 13 0.84 1.30 0.05
CA LEU A 13 0.73 2.05 -1.20
C LEU A 13 2.08 2.56 -1.70
N HIS A 14 3.03 2.85 -0.80
CA HIS A 14 4.35 3.30 -1.20
C HIS A 14 5.14 2.24 -1.98
N LEU A 15 4.85 0.95 -1.77
CA LEU A 15 5.47 -0.18 -2.48
C LEU A 15 5.40 -0.08 -3.99
N TRP A 16 4.35 0.55 -4.53
CA TRP A 16 4.07 0.58 -5.96
C TRP A 16 4.59 1.86 -6.62
N ARG A 17 5.28 2.73 -5.87
CA ARG A 17 5.97 3.89 -6.44
C ARG A 17 6.98 3.45 -7.49
N THR A 18 7.07 4.20 -8.59
CA THR A 18 8.03 3.91 -9.65
C THR A 18 9.46 3.96 -9.13
N GLY A 19 10.21 2.87 -9.34
CA GLY A 19 11.60 2.74 -8.90
C GLY A 19 11.78 2.41 -7.42
N GLU A 20 10.71 2.14 -6.68
CA GLU A 20 10.79 1.71 -5.28
C GLU A 20 11.47 0.34 -5.15
N GLY A 21 12.39 0.20 -4.20
CA GLY A 21 13.21 -1.01 -4.08
C GLY A 21 12.42 -2.27 -3.70
N ASN A 22 11.28 -2.07 -3.02
CA ASN A 22 10.37 -3.14 -2.65
C ASN A 22 9.33 -3.45 -3.75
N ASN A 23 9.32 -2.71 -4.86
CA ASN A 23 8.49 -3.02 -6.02
C ASN A 23 9.10 -4.17 -6.84
N LEU A 24 8.74 -5.40 -6.50
CA LEU A 24 9.24 -6.60 -7.18
C LEU A 24 8.51 -6.93 -8.49
N THR A 25 7.50 -6.16 -8.87
CA THR A 25 6.74 -6.37 -10.11
C THR A 25 7.35 -5.63 -11.31
N GLY A 26 8.14 -4.58 -11.04
CA GLY A 26 8.62 -3.64 -12.06
C GLY A 26 7.52 -2.73 -12.62
N TRP A 27 6.31 -2.78 -12.05
CA TRP A 27 5.20 -1.93 -12.46
C TRP A 27 5.51 -0.46 -12.16
N SER A 28 5.06 0.42 -13.06
CA SER A 28 5.20 1.86 -12.93
C SER A 28 3.99 2.55 -13.56
N ASN A 29 3.51 3.59 -12.90
CA ASN A 29 2.38 4.38 -13.40
C ASN A 29 2.51 5.83 -12.91
N GLN A 30 2.50 6.77 -13.86
CA GLN A 30 2.72 8.19 -13.57
C GLN A 30 1.56 8.84 -12.80
N GLU A 31 0.33 8.39 -13.05
CA GLU A 31 -0.86 8.86 -12.34
C GLU A 31 -0.87 8.36 -10.89
N TYR A 32 -0.45 7.11 -10.69
CA TYR A 32 -0.26 6.52 -9.37
C TYR A 32 0.78 7.32 -8.56
N ASP A 33 1.96 7.55 -9.13
CA ASP A 33 3.02 8.33 -8.47
C ASP A 33 2.53 9.74 -8.10
N ARG A 34 1.71 10.36 -8.96
CA ARG A 34 1.13 11.67 -8.68
C ARG A 34 0.13 11.62 -7.52
N ALA A 35 -0.79 10.66 -7.54
CA ALA A 35 -1.78 10.48 -6.48
C ALA A 35 -1.10 10.21 -5.13
N LEU A 36 -0.11 9.33 -5.11
CA LEU A 36 0.67 9.03 -3.91
C LEU A 36 1.39 10.27 -3.37
N ASN A 37 2.04 11.06 -4.24
CA ASN A 37 2.71 12.29 -3.82
C ASN A 37 1.74 13.33 -3.26
N LEU A 38 0.54 13.45 -3.82
CA LEU A 38 -0.51 14.33 -3.28
C LEU A 38 -0.99 13.86 -1.91
N ALA A 39 -1.15 12.54 -1.73
CA ALA A 39 -1.52 11.97 -0.43
C ALA A 39 -0.46 12.25 0.65
N GLU A 40 0.83 12.12 0.31
CA GLU A 40 1.94 12.37 1.24
C GLU A 40 2.10 13.84 1.62
N GLN A 41 1.72 14.77 0.74
CA GLN A 41 1.82 16.21 0.98
C GLN A 41 0.57 16.82 1.61
N SER A 42 -0.55 16.09 1.62
CA SER A 42 -1.81 16.61 2.15
C SER A 42 -1.79 16.71 3.67
N LEU A 43 -2.17 17.89 4.18
CA LEU A 43 -2.35 18.16 5.61
C LEU A 43 -3.77 17.83 6.09
N ASN A 44 -4.71 17.59 5.17
CA ASN A 44 -6.08 17.24 5.48
C ASN A 44 -6.26 15.72 5.36
N PRO A 45 -6.59 15.01 6.45
CA PRO A 45 -6.78 13.55 6.40
C PRO A 45 -7.81 13.09 5.37
N ALA A 46 -8.90 13.84 5.16
CA ALA A 46 -9.93 13.47 4.20
C ALA A 46 -9.42 13.54 2.75
N GLU A 47 -8.68 14.60 2.40
CA GLU A 47 -8.06 14.74 1.08
C GLU A 47 -6.99 13.66 0.85
N ARG A 48 -6.18 13.39 1.89
CA ARG A 48 -5.20 12.30 1.86
C ARG A 48 -5.84 10.95 1.54
N PHE A 49 -6.97 10.62 2.16
CA PHE A 49 -7.67 9.37 1.89
C PHE A 49 -8.29 9.31 0.50
N ILE A 50 -8.74 10.42 -0.07
CA ILE A 50 -9.20 10.47 -1.47
C ILE A 50 -8.06 10.11 -2.41
N HIS A 51 -6.86 10.65 -2.18
CA HIS A 51 -5.69 10.32 -2.99
C HIS A 51 -5.23 8.86 -2.82
N PHE A 52 -5.30 8.32 -1.60
CA PHE A 52 -5.05 6.89 -1.38
C PHE A 52 -6.07 5.98 -2.07
N GLN A 53 -7.35 6.35 -2.08
CA GLN A 53 -8.36 5.60 -2.83
C GLN A 53 -8.04 5.57 -4.31
N ASN A 54 -7.64 6.70 -4.90
CA ASN A 54 -7.23 6.75 -6.31
C ASN A 54 -6.03 5.83 -6.60
N CYS A 55 -5.08 5.71 -5.67
CA CYS A 55 -3.97 4.75 -5.78
C CYS A 55 -4.49 3.31 -5.82
N GLU A 56 -5.39 2.93 -4.90
CA GLU A 56 -5.97 1.59 -4.86
C GLU A 56 -6.79 1.27 -6.12
N ASP A 57 -7.56 2.24 -6.63
CA ASP A 57 -8.37 2.08 -7.84
C ASP A 57 -7.49 1.78 -9.07
N LEU A 58 -6.36 2.50 -9.22
CA LEU A 58 -5.40 2.25 -10.30
C LEU A 58 -4.76 0.86 -10.20
N LEU A 59 -4.43 0.41 -8.99
CA LEU A 59 -3.91 -0.95 -8.78
C LEU A 59 -4.95 -2.01 -9.11
N ALA A 60 -6.23 -1.75 -8.81
CA ALA A 60 -7.33 -2.65 -9.13
C ALA A 60 -7.63 -2.70 -10.63
N GLU A 61 -7.43 -1.59 -11.36
CA GLU A 61 -7.64 -1.50 -12.81
C GLU A 61 -6.51 -2.17 -13.59
N GLU A 62 -5.25 -1.92 -13.23
CA GLU A 62 -4.09 -2.44 -13.97
C GLU A 62 -3.60 -3.80 -13.49
N ILE A 63 -4.03 -4.23 -12.29
CA ILE A 63 -3.78 -5.55 -11.71
C ILE A 63 -2.28 -5.96 -11.77
N PRO A 64 -1.34 -5.12 -11.26
CA PRO A 64 0.07 -5.53 -11.17
C PRO A 64 0.29 -6.63 -10.12
N ILE A 65 -0.68 -6.81 -9.21
CA ILE A 65 -0.74 -7.88 -8.23
C ILE A 65 -2.14 -8.49 -8.17
N LEU A 66 -2.21 -9.71 -7.65
CA LEU A 66 -3.46 -10.39 -7.34
C LEU A 66 -3.55 -10.63 -5.82
N PRO A 67 -4.18 -9.73 -5.05
CA PRO A 67 -4.42 -9.93 -3.62
C PRO A 67 -5.28 -11.17 -3.39
N LEU A 68 -4.90 -12.02 -2.43
CA LEU A 68 -5.61 -13.28 -2.14
C LEU A 68 -6.40 -13.23 -0.84
N TYR A 69 -5.81 -12.70 0.23
CA TYR A 69 -6.43 -12.63 1.55
C TYR A 69 -5.73 -11.61 2.44
N PHE A 70 -6.41 -11.20 3.51
CA PHE A 70 -5.81 -10.47 4.63
C PHE A 70 -5.29 -11.46 5.67
N TYR A 71 -4.06 -11.25 6.15
CA TYR A 71 -3.40 -12.16 7.08
C TYR A 71 -4.10 -12.20 8.45
N VAL A 72 -4.10 -13.39 9.05
CA VAL A 72 -4.29 -13.59 10.49
C VAL A 72 -3.01 -14.19 11.07
N GLN A 73 -2.63 -13.79 12.28
CA GLN A 73 -1.50 -14.39 12.98
C GLN A 73 -1.99 -15.42 14.00
N VAL A 74 -1.88 -16.70 13.64
CA VAL A 74 -2.17 -17.81 14.55
C VAL A 74 -0.85 -18.35 15.09
N SER A 75 -0.64 -18.27 16.41
CA SER A 75 0.55 -18.80 17.06
C SER A 75 0.18 -19.53 18.35
N LEU A 76 0.85 -20.64 18.62
CA LEU A 76 0.81 -21.31 19.92
C LEU A 76 1.96 -20.78 20.77
N ARG A 77 1.65 -20.43 22.01
CA ARG A 77 2.61 -19.96 22.99
C ARG A 77 2.51 -20.85 24.23
N HIS A 78 3.66 -21.19 24.81
CA HIS A 78 3.67 -21.88 26.08
C HIS A 78 2.98 -21.00 27.13
N PRO A 79 2.22 -21.54 28.11
CA PRO A 79 1.52 -20.70 29.09
C PRO A 79 2.42 -19.76 29.93
N SER A 80 3.73 -19.97 29.91
CA SER A 80 4.70 -19.16 30.65
C SER A 80 5.29 -17.99 29.86
N VAL A 81 4.81 -17.70 28.64
CA VAL A 81 5.25 -16.56 27.81
C VAL A 81 4.08 -15.70 27.34
#